data_AF-A0A1G7EI12-F1
#
_entry.id   AF-A0A1G7EI12-F1
#
_cell.length_a   1.000
_cell.length_b   1.000
_cell.length_c   1.000
_cell.angle_alpha   90.00
_cell.angle_beta   90.00
_cell.angle_gamma   90.00
#
_symmetry.space_group_name_H-M   'P 1'
#
loop_
_entity.id
_entity.type
_entity.pdbx_description
1 polymer ?
#
loop_
_entity_poly.entity_id
_entity_poly.type
_entity_poly.pdbx_seq_one_letter_code
_entity_poly.pdbx_strand_id
1 'polypeptide(L)'
;MWSDLWQSFTRQTSDPAAQECLDLLIHWYVEANNNSGFAEGAIVFMQNAFELLYNWQIGPSPKGQKVDAAGKLRALLNRASIPTQVPTAYQRITADLKAKGIHVADLPELFTRVRNTIVHSDNNKRKTLRAISSMDRFHIRHLGLYCLELLILFELDYRGKIANRISLNKFVGGNEETVPWV
;
A
#
# COMPACT_ATOMS: atom_id res chain seq x y z
N MET A 1 -22.10 17.44 15.79
CA MET A 1 -22.24 17.04 14.38
C MET A 1 -21.11 16.04 14.11
N TRP A 2 -21.42 14.82 13.67
CA TRP A 2 -20.39 13.81 13.40
C TRP A 2 -19.54 14.24 12.20
N SER A 3 -18.25 13.92 12.21
CA SER A 3 -17.36 14.19 11.07
C SER A 3 -17.84 13.48 9.80
N ASP A 4 -17.53 14.03 8.64
CA ASP A 4 -17.90 13.45 7.33
C ASP A 4 -17.40 12.00 7.18
N LEU A 5 -16.22 11.71 7.77
CA LEU A 5 -15.65 10.36 7.84
C LEU A 5 -16.57 9.39 8.58
N TRP A 6 -17.13 9.80 9.73
CA TRP A 6 -18.04 8.94 10.50
C TRP A 6 -19.33 8.66 9.73
N GLN A 7 -19.86 9.66 9.03
CA GLN A 7 -21.04 9.48 8.19
C GLN A 7 -20.78 8.53 7.00
N SER A 8 -19.60 8.61 6.39
CA SER A 8 -19.21 7.69 5.33
C SER A 8 -19.02 6.26 5.84
N PHE A 9 -18.38 6.10 7.00
CA PHE A 9 -18.22 4.82 7.67
C PHE A 9 -19.58 4.17 7.95
N THR A 10 -20.50 4.87 8.64
CA THR A 10 -21.82 4.31 8.98
C THR A 10 -22.63 3.92 7.75
N ARG A 11 -22.56 4.73 6.69
CA ARG A 11 -23.20 4.43 5.41
C ARG A 11 -22.66 3.16 4.78
N GLN A 12 -21.34 2.95 4.77
CA GLN A 12 -20.75 1.74 4.20
C GLN A 12 -21.05 0.51 5.04
N THR A 13 -20.95 0.62 6.37
CA THR A 13 -21.23 -0.51 7.27
C THR A 13 -22.72 -0.84 7.38
N SER A 14 -23.59 -0.11 6.69
CA SER A 14 -25.01 -0.46 6.57
C SER A 14 -25.24 -1.61 5.57
N ASP A 15 -24.30 -1.84 4.64
CA ASP A 15 -24.27 -3.02 3.78
C ASP A 15 -23.38 -4.11 4.43
N PRO A 16 -23.92 -5.29 4.75
CA PRO A 16 -23.15 -6.36 5.38
C PRO A 16 -21.90 -6.79 4.60
N ALA A 17 -21.95 -6.80 3.26
CA ALA A 17 -20.81 -7.20 2.44
C ALA A 17 -19.69 -6.15 2.48
N ALA A 18 -20.05 -4.86 2.39
CA ALA A 18 -19.11 -3.77 2.57
C ALA A 18 -18.55 -3.73 4.00
N GLN A 19 -19.37 -4.00 5.01
CA GLN A 19 -18.91 -4.09 6.40
C GLN A 19 -17.85 -5.17 6.58
N GLU A 20 -18.08 -6.39 6.07
CA GLU A 20 -17.10 -7.49 6.15
C GLU A 20 -15.77 -7.12 5.47
N CYS A 21 -15.84 -6.48 4.29
CA CYS A 21 -14.66 -6.01 3.58
C CYS A 21 -13.88 -4.95 4.40
N LEU A 22 -14.58 -3.99 5.00
CA LEU A 22 -13.98 -2.95 5.83
C LEU A 22 -13.35 -3.53 7.11
N ASP A 23 -14.03 -4.47 7.78
CA ASP A 23 -13.52 -5.10 9.00
C ASP A 23 -12.21 -5.85 8.72
N LEU A 24 -12.16 -6.65 7.64
CA LEU A 24 -10.94 -7.36 7.21
C LEU A 24 -9.83 -6.39 6.79
N LEU A 25 -10.19 -5.32 6.06
CA LEU A 25 -9.25 -4.30 5.60
C LEU A 25 -8.57 -3.60 6.78
N ILE A 26 -9.37 -3.14 7.75
CA ILE A 26 -8.88 -2.48 8.96
C ILE A 26 -8.06 -3.46 9.80
N HIS A 27 -8.52 -4.70 9.95
CA HIS A 27 -7.78 -5.74 10.67
C HIS A 27 -6.38 -5.96 10.09
N TRP A 28 -6.25 -6.19 8.78
CA TRP A 28 -4.93 -6.39 8.15
C TRP A 28 -4.06 -5.14 8.20
N TYR A 29 -4.65 -3.94 8.12
CA TYR A 29 -3.91 -2.71 8.35
C TYR A 29 -3.34 -2.66 9.77
N VAL A 30 -4.14 -2.95 10.80
CA VAL A 30 -3.70 -2.96 12.21
C VAL A 30 -2.58 -3.99 12.42
N GLU A 31 -2.73 -5.22 11.92
CA GLU A 31 -1.70 -6.25 12.02
C GLU A 31 -0.40 -5.84 11.30
N ALA A 32 -0.51 -5.27 10.09
CA ALA A 32 0.63 -4.77 9.35
C ALA A 32 1.33 -3.61 10.07
N ASN A 33 0.57 -2.69 10.67
CA ASN A 33 1.10 -1.54 11.40
C ASN A 33 1.78 -1.95 12.71
N ASN A 34 1.22 -2.95 13.41
CA ASN A 34 1.80 -3.55 14.62
C ASN A 34 3.05 -4.41 14.34
N ASN A 35 3.40 -4.62 13.07
CA ASN A 35 4.53 -5.48 12.67
C ASN A 35 4.34 -6.94 13.11
N SER A 36 3.09 -7.41 13.19
CA SER A 36 2.77 -8.80 13.47
C SER A 36 3.42 -9.70 12.42
N GLY A 37 4.15 -10.73 12.84
CA GLY A 37 4.89 -11.60 11.94
C GLY A 37 6.16 -10.99 11.32
N PHE A 38 6.77 -10.01 12.00
CA PHE A 38 7.94 -9.25 11.52
C PHE A 38 7.65 -8.41 10.26
N ALA A 39 8.69 -7.80 9.68
CA ALA A 39 8.54 -6.94 8.51
C ALA A 39 7.94 -7.70 7.32
N GLU A 40 8.27 -8.98 7.20
CA GLU A 40 7.79 -9.88 6.17
C GLU A 40 6.28 -10.17 6.31
N GLY A 41 5.80 -10.46 7.53
CA GLY A 41 4.38 -10.65 7.82
C GLY A 41 3.56 -9.41 7.51
N ALA A 42 4.05 -8.23 7.91
CA ALA A 42 3.40 -6.96 7.60
C ALA A 42 3.19 -6.73 6.09
N ILE A 43 4.18 -7.09 5.26
CA ILE A 43 4.08 -6.99 3.80
C ILE A 43 3.01 -7.93 3.23
N VAL A 44 2.87 -9.14 3.80
CA VAL A 44 1.84 -10.10 3.41
C VAL A 44 0.43 -9.58 3.76
N PHE A 45 0.24 -9.04 4.97
CA PHE A 45 -1.05 -8.46 5.37
C PHE A 45 -1.47 -7.30 4.46
N MET A 46 -0.55 -6.38 4.15
CA MET A 46 -0.83 -5.30 3.20
C MET A 46 -1.17 -5.81 1.80
N GLN A 47 -0.47 -6.84 1.31
CA GLN A 47 -0.81 -7.46 0.03
C GLN A 47 -2.23 -8.02 0.02
N ASN A 48 -2.65 -8.71 1.08
CA ASN A 48 -4.02 -9.23 1.19
C ASN A 48 -5.05 -8.09 1.21
N ALA A 49 -4.77 -7.02 1.95
CA ALA A 49 -5.61 -5.82 1.98
C ALA A 49 -5.78 -5.19 0.59
N PHE A 50 -4.69 -5.04 -0.17
CA PHE A 50 -4.77 -4.53 -1.55
C PHE A 50 -5.56 -5.45 -2.47
N GLU A 51 -5.43 -6.77 -2.32
CA GLU A 51 -6.18 -7.72 -3.15
C GLU A 51 -7.67 -7.73 -2.82
N LEU A 52 -8.05 -7.64 -1.54
CA LEU A 52 -9.43 -7.49 -1.13
C LEU A 52 -10.04 -6.19 -1.65
N LEU A 53 -9.35 -5.06 -1.43
CA LEU A 53 -9.80 -3.75 -1.94
C LEU A 53 -10.01 -3.79 -3.45
N TYR A 54 -9.06 -4.34 -4.20
CA TYR A 54 -9.19 -4.45 -5.66
C TYR A 54 -10.43 -5.26 -6.05
N ASN A 55 -10.65 -6.42 -5.42
CA ASN A 55 -11.79 -7.29 -5.73
C ASN A 55 -13.13 -6.66 -5.34
N TRP A 56 -13.18 -5.94 -4.22
CA TRP A 56 -14.38 -5.26 -3.73
C TRP A 56 -14.73 -4.05 -4.60
N GLN A 57 -13.73 -3.24 -4.97
CA GLN A 57 -13.97 -1.92 -5.56
C GLN A 57 -13.88 -1.90 -7.08
N ILE A 58 -13.01 -2.72 -7.69
CA ILE A 58 -12.75 -2.71 -9.14
C ILE A 58 -13.28 -4.00 -9.78
N GLY A 59 -13.06 -5.14 -9.12
CA GLY A 59 -13.47 -6.44 -9.64
C GLY A 59 -12.54 -6.97 -10.75
N PRO A 60 -12.83 -8.17 -11.27
CA PRO A 60 -12.02 -8.82 -12.29
C PRO A 60 -12.05 -8.07 -13.62
N SER A 61 -10.98 -8.20 -14.42
CA SER A 61 -10.94 -7.62 -15.78
C SER A 61 -12.09 -8.18 -16.64
N PRO A 62 -12.83 -7.33 -17.38
CA PRO A 62 -13.95 -7.76 -18.24
C PRO A 62 -13.55 -8.82 -19.28
N LYS A 63 -12.27 -8.88 -19.64
CA LYS A 63 -11.73 -9.81 -20.64
C LYS A 63 -11.15 -11.09 -20.03
N GLY A 64 -11.36 -11.35 -18.74
CA GLY A 64 -10.78 -12.49 -18.03
C GLY A 64 -9.24 -12.48 -17.98
N GLN A 65 -8.60 -11.35 -18.33
CA GLN A 65 -7.16 -11.21 -18.23
C GLN A 65 -6.75 -11.20 -16.76
N LYS A 66 -5.81 -12.07 -16.42
CA LYS A 66 -5.22 -12.13 -15.09
C LYS A 66 -4.41 -10.85 -14.84
N VAL A 67 -4.91 -9.98 -13.98
CA VAL A 67 -4.18 -8.81 -13.48
C VAL A 67 -3.25 -9.29 -12.39
N ASP A 68 -1.96 -9.01 -12.53
CA ASP A 68 -0.97 -9.34 -11.52
C ASP A 68 -1.10 -8.43 -10.29
N ALA A 69 -0.43 -8.79 -9.20
CA ALA A 69 -0.52 -8.04 -7.94
C ALA A 69 -0.11 -6.57 -8.10
N ALA A 70 0.90 -6.28 -8.93
CA ALA A 70 1.37 -4.92 -9.17
C ALA A 70 0.31 -4.12 -9.93
N GLY A 71 -0.32 -4.72 -10.95
CA GLY A 71 -1.41 -4.14 -11.72
C GLY A 71 -2.63 -3.84 -10.85
N LYS A 72 -3.00 -4.74 -9.93
CA LYS A 72 -4.11 -4.51 -8.99
C LYS A 72 -3.86 -3.30 -8.09
N LEU A 73 -2.69 -3.24 -7.45
CA LEU A 73 -2.32 -2.11 -6.60
C LEU A 73 -2.24 -0.81 -7.42
N ARG A 74 -1.64 -0.85 -8.61
CA ARG A 74 -1.58 0.31 -9.51
C ARG A 74 -2.98 0.83 -9.88
N ALA A 75 -3.93 -0.06 -10.14
CA ALA A 75 -5.31 0.33 -10.44
C ALA A 75 -6.00 1.01 -9.25
N LEU A 76 -5.79 0.51 -8.02
CA LEU A 76 -6.28 1.13 -6.79
C LEU A 76 -5.72 2.53 -6.59
N LEU A 77 -4.38 2.69 -6.69
CA LEU A 77 -3.73 3.98 -6.50
C LEU A 77 -4.21 5.00 -7.55
N ASN A 78 -4.29 4.59 -8.81
CA ASN A 78 -4.79 5.46 -9.90
C ASN A 78 -6.24 5.90 -9.67
N ARG A 79 -7.11 5.00 -9.18
CA ARG A 79 -8.51 5.34 -8.86
C ARG A 79 -8.60 6.41 -7.78
N ALA A 80 -7.70 6.38 -6.81
CA ALA A 80 -7.64 7.35 -5.72
C ALA A 80 -6.74 8.57 -6.02
N SER A 81 -6.28 8.75 -7.27
CA SER A 81 -5.32 9.79 -7.66
C SER A 81 -4.01 9.78 -6.84
N ILE A 82 -3.66 8.65 -6.25
CA ILE A 82 -2.42 8.49 -5.47
C ILE A 82 -1.26 8.26 -6.45
N PRO A 83 -0.15 9.01 -6.36
CA PRO A 83 1.02 8.80 -7.21
C PRO A 83 1.58 7.38 -7.07
N THR A 84 1.83 6.73 -8.20
CA THR A 84 2.39 5.37 -8.24
C THR A 84 3.91 5.38 -8.23
N GLN A 85 4.54 6.53 -8.47
CA GLN A 85 6.00 6.66 -8.49
C GLN A 85 6.58 6.49 -7.08
N VAL A 86 7.78 5.90 -7.01
CA VAL A 86 8.52 5.86 -5.75
C VAL A 86 8.90 7.29 -5.36
N PRO A 87 8.52 7.77 -4.15
CA PRO A 87 8.80 9.14 -3.75
C PRO A 87 10.30 9.44 -3.74
N THR A 88 10.67 10.69 -4.02
CA THR A 88 12.07 11.13 -4.18
C THR A 88 12.97 10.70 -3.02
N ALA A 89 12.46 10.78 -1.78
CA ALA A 89 13.17 10.35 -0.58
C ALA A 89 13.64 8.88 -0.59
N TYR A 90 13.01 8.03 -1.40
CA TYR A 90 13.28 6.60 -1.49
C TYR A 90 13.83 6.15 -2.85
N GLN A 91 14.16 7.09 -3.75
CA GLN A 91 14.72 6.77 -5.07
C GLN A 91 16.05 6.02 -4.98
N ARG A 92 16.82 6.20 -3.89
CA ARG A 92 18.05 5.43 -3.63
C ARG A 92 17.80 3.92 -3.72
N ILE A 93 16.67 3.43 -3.19
CA ILE A 93 16.31 2.01 -3.23
C ILE A 93 16.23 1.52 -4.68
N THR A 94 15.54 2.27 -5.54
CA THR A 94 15.42 1.92 -6.96
C THR A 94 16.74 2.05 -7.72
N ALA A 95 17.59 3.01 -7.36
CA ALA A 95 18.91 3.18 -7.95
C ALA A 95 19.85 2.02 -7.58
N ASP A 96 19.87 1.61 -6.32
CA ASP A 96 20.67 0.48 -5.82
C ASP A 96 20.26 -0.84 -6.48
N LEU A 97 18.96 -1.03 -6.69
CA LEU A 97 18.43 -2.18 -7.44
C LEU A 97 18.87 -2.12 -8.91
N LYS A 98 18.76 -0.96 -9.56
CA LYS A 98 19.18 -0.76 -10.95
C LYS A 98 20.67 -1.03 -11.15
N ALA A 99 21.53 -0.60 -10.22
CA ALA A 99 22.96 -0.90 -10.23
C ALA A 99 23.27 -2.41 -10.18
N LYS A 100 22.34 -3.20 -9.65
CA LYS A 100 22.43 -4.67 -9.59
C LYS A 100 21.68 -5.36 -10.74
N GLY A 101 21.30 -4.61 -11.78
CA GLY A 101 20.57 -5.10 -12.95
C GLY A 101 19.08 -5.35 -12.72
N ILE A 102 18.52 -4.85 -11.62
CA ILE A 102 17.11 -5.03 -11.26
C ILE A 102 16.36 -3.75 -11.55
N HIS A 103 15.56 -3.76 -12.60
CA HIS A 103 14.70 -2.63 -12.97
C HIS A 103 13.34 -2.75 -12.29
N VAL A 104 12.87 -1.63 -11.76
CA VAL A 104 11.56 -1.48 -11.11
C VAL A 104 10.93 -0.22 -11.69
N ALA A 105 9.74 -0.34 -12.28
CA ALA A 105 9.08 0.76 -12.94
C ALA A 105 8.47 1.76 -11.94
N ASP A 106 7.88 1.26 -10.85
CA ASP A 106 7.12 2.07 -9.91
C ASP A 106 6.96 1.41 -8.52
N LEU A 107 6.24 2.09 -7.61
CA LEU A 107 6.02 1.61 -6.26
C LEU A 107 5.22 0.29 -6.20
N PRO A 108 4.11 0.10 -6.95
CA PRO A 108 3.43 -1.20 -7.02
C PRO A 108 4.36 -2.36 -7.41
N GLU A 109 5.23 -2.16 -8.40
CA GLU A 109 6.19 -3.18 -8.79
C GLU A 109 7.26 -3.41 -7.71
N LEU A 110 7.77 -2.35 -7.07
CA LEU A 110 8.73 -2.45 -5.97
C LEU A 110 8.17 -3.31 -4.84
N PHE A 111 6.96 -2.98 -4.39
CA PHE A 111 6.30 -3.62 -3.27
C PHE A 111 6.04 -5.10 -3.54
N THR A 112 5.48 -5.42 -4.71
CA THR A 112 5.14 -6.80 -5.08
C THR A 112 6.37 -7.66 -5.35
N ARG A 113 7.46 -7.09 -5.88
CA ARG A 113 8.75 -7.80 -5.99
C ARG A 113 9.27 -8.19 -4.61
N VAL A 114 9.25 -7.27 -3.64
CA VAL A 114 9.66 -7.57 -2.26
C VAL A 114 8.79 -8.67 -1.66
N ARG A 115 7.46 -8.57 -1.80
CA ARG A 115 6.53 -9.63 -1.38
C ARG A 115 6.88 -10.98 -2.01
N ASN A 116 7.14 -11.02 -3.32
CA ASN A 116 7.49 -12.25 -4.03
C ASN A 116 8.80 -12.84 -3.50
N THR A 117 9.76 -12.03 -3.07
CA THR A 117 11.00 -12.54 -2.47
C THR A 117 10.82 -13.15 -1.07
N ILE A 118 9.80 -12.73 -0.33
CA ILE A 118 9.49 -13.29 1.01
C ILE A 118 9.00 -14.74 0.88
N VAL A 119 8.16 -15.01 -0.12
CA VAL A 119 7.46 -16.30 -0.26
C VAL A 119 8.26 -17.32 -1.08
N HIS A 120 9.16 -16.89 -1.96
CA HIS A 120 9.87 -17.80 -2.87
C HIS A 120 11.28 -18.19 -2.37
N SER A 121 11.54 -19.49 -2.31
CA SER A 121 12.84 -20.09 -1.95
C SER A 121 13.89 -20.07 -3.09
N ASP A 122 13.50 -19.64 -4.29
CA ASP A 122 14.35 -19.64 -5.49
C ASP A 122 15.61 -18.77 -5.30
N ASN A 123 16.77 -19.39 -5.50
CA ASN A 123 18.09 -18.76 -5.36
C ASN A 123 18.27 -17.53 -6.25
N ASN A 124 17.63 -17.47 -7.43
CA ASN A 124 17.68 -16.29 -8.29
C ASN A 124 16.82 -15.13 -7.74
N LYS A 125 15.66 -15.43 -7.13
CA LYS A 125 14.82 -14.42 -6.46
C LYS A 125 15.43 -13.94 -5.13
N ARG A 126 16.21 -14.79 -4.45
CA ARG A 126 16.96 -14.42 -3.24
C ARG A 126 18.11 -13.43 -3.51
N LYS A 127 18.62 -13.29 -4.74
CA LYS A 127 19.59 -12.23 -5.08
C LYS A 127 19.00 -10.85 -4.87
N THR A 128 17.74 -10.66 -5.24
CA THR A 128 16.98 -9.43 -4.97
C THR A 128 16.79 -9.19 -3.47
N LEU A 129 16.48 -10.23 -2.70
CA LEU A 129 16.34 -10.11 -1.24
C LEU A 129 17.66 -9.71 -0.57
N ARG A 130 18.77 -10.33 -0.96
CA ARG A 130 20.12 -9.97 -0.48
C ARG A 130 20.54 -8.57 -0.92
N ALA A 131 19.97 -8.08 -2.01
CA ALA A 131 20.25 -6.75 -2.53
C ALA A 131 19.53 -5.63 -1.76
N ILE A 132 18.42 -5.93 -1.08
CA ILE A 132 17.62 -4.97 -0.33
C ILE A 132 18.05 -5.04 1.13
N SER A 133 18.56 -3.91 1.66
CA SER A 133 18.97 -3.87 3.06
C SER A 133 17.76 -4.00 4.01
N SER A 134 17.99 -4.35 5.27
CA SER A 134 16.94 -4.33 6.29
C SER A 134 16.29 -2.94 6.43
N MET A 135 17.07 -1.87 6.25
CA MET A 135 16.57 -0.50 6.25
C MET A 135 15.67 -0.22 5.04
N ASP A 136 16.04 -0.69 3.85
CA ASP A 136 15.20 -0.50 2.66
C ASP A 136 13.90 -1.31 2.76
N ARG A 137 13.93 -2.51 3.36
CA ARG A 137 12.71 -3.28 3.67
C ARG A 137 11.79 -2.51 4.62
N PHE A 138 12.35 -1.87 5.65
CA PHE A 138 11.61 -1.00 6.56
C PHE A 138 10.95 0.17 5.80
N HIS A 139 11.70 0.86 4.93
CA HIS A 139 11.14 1.95 4.11
C HIS A 139 10.03 1.48 3.16
N ILE A 140 10.23 0.34 2.48
CA ILE A 140 9.23 -0.24 1.58
C ILE A 140 7.95 -0.61 2.34
N ARG A 141 8.07 -1.15 3.57
CA ARG A 141 6.93 -1.40 4.44
C ARG A 141 6.18 -0.11 4.78
N HIS A 142 6.90 0.96 5.12
CA HIS A 142 6.27 2.25 5.42
C HIS A 142 5.57 2.86 4.19
N LEU A 143 6.15 2.71 2.99
CA LEU A 143 5.50 3.10 1.74
C LEU A 143 4.21 2.31 1.48
N GLY A 144 4.23 1.00 1.71
CA GLY A 144 3.05 0.15 1.62
C GLY A 144 1.96 0.55 2.62
N LEU A 145 2.34 0.79 3.88
CA LEU A 145 1.40 1.23 4.92
C LEU A 145 0.76 2.56 4.53
N TYR A 146 1.56 3.50 4.02
CA TYR A 146 1.06 4.80 3.59
C TYR A 146 0.04 4.68 2.44
N CYS A 147 0.33 3.83 1.46
CA CYS A 147 -0.63 3.53 0.39
C CYS A 147 -1.93 2.95 0.95
N LEU A 148 -1.85 2.02 1.91
CA LEU A 148 -3.02 1.40 2.51
C LEU A 148 -3.86 2.39 3.34
N GLU A 149 -3.22 3.25 4.12
CA GLU A 149 -3.91 4.33 4.87
C GLU A 149 -4.65 5.26 3.92
N LEU A 150 -3.99 5.70 2.86
CA LEU A 150 -4.61 6.56 1.85
C LEU A 150 -5.81 5.88 1.19
N LEU A 151 -5.68 4.59 0.83
CA LEU A 151 -6.79 3.85 0.23
C LEU A 151 -7.97 3.69 1.21
N ILE A 152 -7.71 3.39 2.49
CA ILE A 152 -8.78 3.32 3.51
C ILE A 152 -9.49 4.67 3.64
N LEU A 153 -8.74 5.77 3.72
CA LEU A 153 -9.31 7.11 3.82
C LEU A 153 -10.09 7.52 2.56
N PHE A 154 -9.60 7.11 1.38
CA PHE A 154 -10.29 7.32 0.11
C PHE A 154 -11.62 6.58 0.08
N GLU A 155 -11.65 5.30 0.48
CA GLU A 155 -12.91 4.56 0.57
C GLU A 155 -13.88 5.23 1.55
N LEU A 156 -13.38 5.80 2.64
CA LEU A 156 -14.19 6.54 3.61
C LEU A 156 -14.54 7.99 3.19
N ASP A 157 -14.30 8.39 1.94
CA ASP A 157 -14.57 9.75 1.40
C ASP A 157 -13.97 10.87 2.28
N TYR A 158 -12.82 10.60 2.92
CA TYR A 158 -12.13 11.59 3.72
C TYR A 158 -11.47 12.64 2.82
N ARG A 159 -11.64 13.94 3.11
CA ARG A 159 -11.12 15.04 2.26
C ARG A 159 -10.19 16.01 2.99
N GLY A 160 -9.77 15.64 4.20
CA GLY A 160 -8.98 16.51 5.06
C GLY A 160 -7.47 16.37 4.85
N LYS A 161 -6.72 16.74 5.89
CA LYS A 161 -5.27 16.60 5.96
C LYS A 161 -4.88 15.36 6.72
N ILE A 162 -3.80 14.74 6.28
CA ILE A 162 -3.19 13.58 6.94
C ILE A 162 -1.76 13.91 7.35
N ALA A 163 -1.33 13.34 8.47
CA ALA A 163 0.07 13.32 8.83
C ALA A 163 0.80 12.30 7.96
N ASN A 164 1.54 12.77 6.96
CA ASN A 164 2.28 11.90 6.05
C ASN A 164 3.42 11.19 6.80
N ARG A 165 3.25 9.88 7.03
CA ARG A 165 4.24 9.04 7.74
C ARG A 165 5.57 8.90 7.00
N ILE A 166 5.57 9.06 5.68
CA ILE A 166 6.77 9.01 4.82
C ILE A 166 7.38 10.38 4.55
N SER A 167 6.84 11.46 5.11
CA SER A 167 7.42 12.79 5.00
C SER A 167 8.80 12.85 5.66
N LEU A 168 9.72 13.60 5.04
CA LEU A 168 11.02 13.94 5.62
C LEU A 168 10.89 14.97 6.75
N ASN A 169 9.86 15.81 6.70
CA ASN A 169 9.53 16.70 7.80
C ASN A 169 8.82 15.88 8.87
N LYS A 170 9.37 15.83 10.09
CA LYS A 170 8.78 15.11 11.23
C LYS A 170 8.19 16.04 12.29
N PHE A 171 8.24 17.36 12.07
CA PHE A 171 7.66 18.33 13.00
C PHE A 171 6.13 18.29 12.94
N VAL A 172 5.49 18.44 14.11
CA VAL A 172 4.03 18.53 14.22
C VAL A 172 3.52 19.68 13.36
N GLY A 173 2.52 19.41 12.52
CA GLY A 173 1.98 20.37 11.55
C GLY A 173 2.84 20.59 10.29
N GLY A 174 4.11 20.16 10.30
CA GLY A 174 5.02 20.27 9.16
C GLY A 174 4.96 19.08 8.19
N ASN A 175 4.34 17.98 8.62
CA ASN A 175 4.14 16.77 7.83
C ASN A 175 2.69 16.55 7.39
N GLU A 176 1.85 17.57 7.54
CA GLU A 176 0.45 17.52 7.12
C GLU A 176 0.34 17.83 5.62
N GLU A 177 -0.31 16.93 4.89
CA GLU A 177 -0.67 17.15 3.49
C GLU A 177 -2.14 16.85 3.27
N THR A 178 -2.74 17.56 2.33
CA THR A 178 -4.10 17.24 1.88
C THR A 178 -4.05 15.94 1.08
N VAL A 179 -5.10 15.13 1.19
CA VAL A 179 -5.21 13.87 0.45
C VAL A 179 -5.16 14.09 -1.08
N PRO A 180 -4.71 13.11 -1.88
CA PRO A 180 -4.48 13.32 -3.32
C PRO A 180 -5.72 13.46 -4.23
N TRP A 181 -6.92 13.16 -3.72
CA TRP A 181 -8.16 13.10 -4.51
C TRP A 181 -9.07 14.31 -4.36
N VAL A 182 -8.58 15.40 -3.74
CA VAL A 182 -9.30 16.67 -3.61
C VAL A 182 -8.82 17.72 -4.60
#